data_AF-A0A7C9EB69-F1
#
_entry.id   AF-A0A7C9EB69-F1
#
_cell.length_a   1.000
_cell.length_b   1.000
_cell.length_c   1.000
_cell.angle_alpha   90.00
_cell.angle_beta   90.00
_cell.angle_gamma   90.00
#
_symmetry.space_group_name_H-M   'P 1'
#
loop_
_entity.id
_entity.type
_entity.pdbx_description
1 polymer ?
#
loop_
_entity_poly.entity_id
_entity_poly.type
_entity_poly.pdbx_seq_one_letter_code
_entity_poly.pdbx_strand_id
1 'polypeptide(L)'
;SRTNPSDCDDCEVGALADLGRLNNLEGELTIKVDGEWSSESEARAANLQGKQKLKELKIEFVGGSSGDNEMLLEGFQPNANLRELWIRGYRGERIPSWIDDNHYFSNLEEIGIVNWGTCV
;
A
#
# COMPACT_ATOMS: atom_id res chain seq x y z
N SER A 1 -9.44 28.71 -41.45
CA SER A 1 -8.97 28.60 -40.06
C SER A 1 -9.08 27.13 -39.67
N ARG A 2 -7.96 26.43 -39.51
CA ARG A 2 -7.98 25.01 -39.08
C ARG A 2 -8.13 25.00 -37.56
N THR A 3 -9.19 24.37 -37.06
CA THR A 3 -9.36 24.05 -35.64
C THR A 3 -8.28 23.05 -35.23
N ASN A 4 -7.56 23.36 -34.16
CA ASN A 4 -6.47 22.54 -33.65
C ASN A 4 -7.05 21.40 -32.81
N PRO A 5 -6.75 20.12 -33.11
CA PRO A 5 -7.20 18.99 -32.33
C PRO A 5 -6.19 18.73 -31.20
N SER A 6 -6.38 19.42 -30.09
CA SER A 6 -5.77 19.05 -28.80
C SER A 6 -6.87 19.01 -27.74
N ASP A 7 -7.94 18.31 -28.11
CA ASP A 7 -8.90 17.73 -27.17
C ASP A 7 -8.16 16.72 -26.27
N CYS A 8 -8.63 16.69 -25.01
CA CYS A 8 -8.34 15.74 -23.92
C CYS A 8 -6.92 15.70 -23.31
N ASP A 9 -6.53 16.76 -22.60
CA ASP A 9 -5.51 16.70 -21.52
C ASP A 9 -6.17 16.73 -20.13
N ASP A 10 -7.06 15.78 -19.88
CA ASP A 10 -7.35 15.36 -18.50
C ASP A 10 -7.42 13.84 -18.50
N CYS A 11 -6.26 13.21 -18.70
CA CYS A 11 -6.09 11.86 -18.18
C CYS A 11 -6.13 12.00 -16.67
N GLU A 12 -7.30 11.75 -16.05
CA GLU A 12 -7.36 11.42 -14.63
C GLU A 12 -6.51 10.16 -14.42
N VAL A 13 -5.19 10.35 -14.24
CA VAL A 13 -4.28 9.28 -13.86
C VAL A 13 -4.64 8.97 -12.41
N GLY A 14 -5.28 7.82 -12.19
CA GLY A 14 -5.68 7.40 -10.85
C GLY A 14 -4.49 7.41 -9.90
N ALA A 15 -4.67 8.04 -8.75
CA ALA A 15 -3.68 8.14 -7.68
C ALA A 15 -3.88 7.03 -6.65
N LEU A 16 -2.85 6.75 -5.86
CA LEU A 16 -2.95 5.78 -4.76
C LEU A 16 -4.04 6.18 -3.75
N ALA A 17 -4.22 7.48 -3.53
CA ALA A 17 -5.26 8.05 -2.69
C ALA A 17 -6.69 7.68 -3.13
N ASP A 18 -6.92 7.36 -4.42
CA ASP A 18 -8.25 6.99 -4.91
C ASP A 18 -8.74 5.67 -4.32
N LEU A 19 -7.83 4.80 -3.85
CA LEU A 19 -8.19 3.60 -3.09
C LEU A 19 -8.97 3.92 -1.81
N GLY A 20 -8.87 5.15 -1.29
CA GLY A 20 -9.64 5.62 -0.13
C GLY A 20 -11.15 5.61 -0.35
N ARG A 21 -11.60 5.58 -1.62
CA ARG A 21 -13.02 5.52 -2.00
C ARG A 21 -13.57 4.08 -2.00
N LEU A 22 -12.70 3.07 -1.94
CA LEU A 22 -13.05 1.65 -2.08
C LEU A 22 -13.21 0.94 -0.72
N ASN A 23 -13.97 1.53 0.21
CA ASN A 23 -14.09 1.01 1.59
C ASN A 23 -14.93 -0.27 1.71
N ASN A 24 -15.69 -0.62 0.65
CA ASN A 24 -16.46 -1.86 0.58
C ASN A 24 -15.69 -3.01 -0.10
N LEU A 25 -14.38 -2.84 -0.35
CA LEU A 25 -13.56 -3.90 -0.91
C LEU A 25 -13.51 -5.11 0.05
N GLU A 26 -13.74 -6.30 -0.49
CA GLU A 26 -13.78 -7.57 0.23
C GLU A 26 -12.80 -8.56 -0.40
N GLY A 27 -12.39 -9.58 0.35
CA GLY A 27 -11.45 -10.59 -0.14
C GLY A 27 -10.01 -10.09 -0.15
N GLU A 28 -9.38 -10.06 -1.31
CA GLU A 28 -7.95 -9.78 -1.50
C GLU A 28 -7.70 -8.41 -2.16
N LEU A 29 -6.71 -7.68 -1.64
CA LEU A 29 -6.11 -6.52 -2.28
C LEU A 29 -4.60 -6.75 -2.44
N THR A 30 -4.11 -6.61 -3.67
CA THR A 30 -2.67 -6.57 -3.96
C THR A 30 -2.28 -5.16 -4.40
N ILE A 31 -1.30 -4.57 -3.71
CA ILE A 31 -0.69 -3.27 -4.03
C ILE A 31 0.75 -3.53 -4.48
N LYS A 32 1.09 -3.09 -5.69
CA LYS A 32 2.44 -3.16 -6.23
C LYS A 32 3.01 -1.76 -6.37
N VAL A 33 4.12 -1.51 -5.68
CA VAL A 33 4.80 -0.22 -5.61
C VAL A 33 6.08 -0.31 -6.44
N ASP A 34 6.08 0.35 -7.59
CA ASP A 34 7.20 0.36 -8.55
C ASP A 34 7.70 1.78 -8.83
N GLY A 35 8.83 2.17 -8.22
CA GLY A 35 9.45 3.50 -8.40
C GLY A 35 9.49 4.35 -7.12
N GLU A 36 9.76 5.65 -7.28
CA GLU A 36 9.67 6.64 -6.21
C GLU A 36 8.21 7.08 -6.05
N TRP A 37 7.48 6.40 -5.15
CA TRP A 37 6.06 6.69 -4.94
C TRP A 37 5.83 7.82 -3.95
N SER A 38 4.68 8.44 -4.17
CA SER A 38 4.24 9.73 -3.69
C SER A 38 3.87 9.70 -2.21
N SER A 39 4.88 9.71 -1.35
CA SER A 39 4.79 10.07 0.07
C SER A 39 3.92 9.18 0.97
N GLU A 40 4.23 9.19 2.26
CA GLU A 40 3.39 8.62 3.31
C GLU A 40 1.92 9.11 3.26
N SER A 41 1.69 10.35 2.80
CA SER A 41 0.35 10.95 2.78
C SER A 41 -0.59 10.25 1.80
N GLU A 42 -0.11 9.80 0.64
CA GLU A 42 -0.97 9.06 -0.28
C GLU A 42 -1.24 7.64 0.20
N ALA A 43 -0.25 6.99 0.81
CA ALA A 43 -0.46 5.68 1.44
C ALA A 43 -1.52 5.75 2.54
N ARG A 44 -1.50 6.82 3.37
CA ARG A 44 -2.56 7.08 4.35
C ARG A 44 -3.91 7.37 3.68
N ALA A 45 -3.93 8.15 2.61
CA ALA A 45 -5.15 8.47 1.87
C ALA A 45 -5.79 7.24 1.20
N ALA A 46 -5.00 6.21 0.89
CA ALA A 46 -5.53 4.92 0.44
C ALA A 46 -6.44 4.25 1.48
N ASN A 47 -6.42 4.68 2.75
CA ASN A 47 -7.34 4.29 3.81
C ASN A 47 -7.52 2.77 3.93
N LEU A 48 -6.42 2.03 4.07
CA LEU A 48 -6.47 0.57 4.26
C LEU A 48 -7.11 0.19 5.60
N GLN A 49 -6.92 1.02 6.63
CA GLN A 49 -7.62 0.90 7.91
C GLN A 49 -9.15 0.95 7.77
N GLY A 50 -9.68 1.72 6.81
CA GLY A 50 -11.13 1.82 6.55
C GLY A 50 -11.76 0.61 5.85
N LYS A 51 -10.96 -0.31 5.30
CA LYS A 51 -11.43 -1.47 4.53
C LYS A 51 -11.77 -2.65 5.45
N GLN A 52 -12.82 -2.49 6.25
CA GLN A 52 -13.22 -3.43 7.31
C GLN A 52 -13.51 -4.86 6.81
N LYS A 53 -13.85 -5.02 5.53
CA LYS A 53 -14.22 -6.30 4.93
C LYS A 53 -13.08 -6.99 4.18
N LEU A 54 -11.93 -6.31 4.03
CA LEU A 54 -10.75 -6.88 3.43
C LEU A 54 -10.21 -8.00 4.34
N LYS A 55 -9.82 -9.12 3.74
CA LYS A 55 -9.31 -10.29 4.45
C LYS A 55 -7.86 -10.58 4.14
N GLU A 56 -7.41 -10.24 2.94
CA GLU A 56 -6.06 -10.53 2.49
C GLU A 56 -5.44 -9.26 1.91
N LEU A 57 -4.24 -8.92 2.36
CA LEU A 57 -3.48 -7.79 1.85
C LEU A 57 -2.08 -8.24 1.42
N LYS A 58 -1.70 -7.90 0.20
CA LYS A 58 -0.37 -8.15 -0.36
C LYS A 58 0.25 -6.84 -0.79
N ILE A 59 1.43 -6.53 -0.27
CA ILE A 59 2.21 -5.34 -0.61
C ILE A 59 3.52 -5.80 -1.22
N GLU A 60 3.76 -5.47 -2.48
CA GLU A 60 4.98 -5.80 -3.23
C GLU A 60 5.73 -4.53 -3.61
N PHE A 61 6.94 -4.39 -3.06
CA PHE A 61 7.88 -3.35 -3.43
C PHE A 61 8.81 -3.87 -4.53
N VAL A 62 8.80 -3.20 -5.68
CA VAL A 62 9.64 -3.52 -6.85
C VAL A 62 10.83 -2.56 -6.94
N GLY A 63 10.71 -1.37 -6.33
CA GLY A 63 11.74 -0.33 -6.32
C GLY A 63 11.73 0.50 -5.03
N GLY A 64 12.10 1.78 -5.16
CA GLY A 64 12.14 2.74 -4.05
C GLY A 64 13.41 2.65 -3.21
N SER A 65 13.72 3.75 -2.51
CA SER A 65 14.76 3.76 -1.48
C SER A 65 14.27 3.06 -0.19
N SER A 66 15.19 2.76 0.72
CA SER A 66 14.85 2.23 2.04
C SER A 66 13.88 3.16 2.78
N GLY A 67 14.14 4.47 2.75
CA GLY A 67 13.30 5.48 3.39
C GLY A 67 11.90 5.59 2.79
N ASP A 68 11.77 5.50 1.47
CA ASP A 68 10.46 5.56 0.80
C ASP A 68 9.60 4.36 1.18
N ASN A 69 10.19 3.17 1.16
CA ASN A 69 9.50 1.94 1.51
C ASN A 69 9.04 1.99 2.98
N GLU A 70 9.89 2.46 3.90
CA GLU A 70 9.53 2.65 5.32
C GLU A 70 8.34 3.60 5.49
N MET A 71 8.40 4.77 4.84
CA MET A 71 7.31 5.75 4.88
C MET A 71 6.00 5.22 4.31
N LEU A 72 6.05 4.53 3.17
CA LEU A 72 4.87 3.96 2.51
C LEU A 72 4.27 2.83 3.34
N LEU A 73 5.10 1.92 3.84
CA LEU A 73 4.62 0.79 4.64
C LEU A 73 3.99 1.26 5.96
N GLU A 74 4.55 2.29 6.60
CA GLU A 74 3.95 2.92 7.78
C GLU A 74 2.58 3.52 7.44
N GLY A 75 2.48 4.26 6.33
CA GLY A 75 1.23 4.90 5.88
C GLY A 75 0.14 3.92 5.43
N PHE A 76 0.53 2.74 4.94
CA PHE A 76 -0.40 1.68 4.52
C PHE A 76 -1.15 1.01 5.67
N GLN A 77 -0.89 1.35 6.93
CA GLN A 77 -1.49 0.75 8.13
C GLN A 77 -2.84 0.06 7.85
N PRO A 78 -2.86 -1.29 7.82
CA PRO A 78 -4.03 -2.04 7.36
C PRO A 78 -5.12 -2.10 8.43
N ASN A 79 -6.30 -2.60 8.07
CA ASN A 79 -7.30 -2.91 9.08
C ASN A 79 -6.90 -4.15 9.92
N ALA A 80 -7.17 -4.14 11.22
CA ALA A 80 -6.89 -5.25 12.14
C ALA A 80 -7.64 -6.58 11.83
N ASN A 81 -8.67 -6.54 10.98
CA ASN A 81 -9.50 -7.70 10.62
C ASN A 81 -8.93 -8.56 9.47
N LEU A 82 -7.70 -8.29 9.02
CA LEU A 82 -7.00 -9.15 8.06
C LEU A 82 -6.80 -10.55 8.64
N ARG A 83 -6.92 -11.54 7.75
CA ARG A 83 -6.55 -12.95 7.97
C ARG A 83 -5.16 -13.24 7.40
N GLU A 84 -4.80 -12.60 6.29
CA GLU A 84 -3.48 -12.78 5.68
C GLU A 84 -2.81 -11.45 5.34
N LEU A 85 -1.51 -11.35 5.64
CA LEU A 85 -0.67 -10.21 5.30
C LEU A 85 0.62 -10.69 4.64
N TRP A 86 0.88 -10.21 3.43
CA TRP A 86 2.13 -10.47 2.71
C TRP A 86 2.86 -9.18 2.39
N ILE A 87 4.14 -9.11 2.75
CA ILE A 87 5.04 -8.01 2.44
C ILE A 87 6.24 -8.57 1.67
N ARG A 88 6.43 -8.10 0.44
CA ARG A 88 7.49 -8.57 -0.46
C ARG A 88 8.38 -7.44 -0.93
N GLY A 89 9.69 -7.69 -0.96
CA GLY A 89 10.67 -6.78 -1.56
C GLY A 89 10.92 -5.50 -0.76
N TYR A 90 10.47 -5.46 0.49
CA TYR A 90 10.64 -4.30 1.37
C TYR A 90 12.12 -4.04 1.66
N ARG A 91 12.60 -2.84 1.31
CA ARG A 91 14.00 -2.40 1.50
C ARG A 91 14.24 -1.58 2.78
N GLY A 92 13.19 -1.34 3.56
CA GLY A 92 13.32 -0.69 4.86
C GLY A 92 14.06 -1.58 5.86
N GLU A 93 14.71 -0.94 6.82
CA GLU A 93 15.34 -1.64 7.95
C GLU A 93 14.39 -1.69 9.14
N ARG A 94 13.52 -0.68 9.27
CA ARG A 94 12.58 -0.54 10.37
C ARG A 94 11.30 -1.31 10.11
N ILE A 95 10.81 -1.99 11.15
CA ILE A 95 9.48 -2.58 11.17
C ILE A 95 8.47 -1.45 11.43
N PRO A 96 7.34 -1.41 10.70
CA PRO A 96 6.32 -0.39 10.91
C PRO A 96 5.66 -0.52 12.29
N SER A 97 5.22 0.59 12.85
CA SER A 97 4.75 0.67 14.25
C SER A 97 3.54 -0.23 14.53
N TRP A 98 2.70 -0.44 13.52
CA TRP A 98 1.51 -1.27 13.62
C TRP A 98 1.80 -2.79 13.60
N ILE A 99 3.01 -3.22 13.22
CA ILE A 99 3.44 -4.62 13.44
C ILE A 99 4.02 -4.77 14.86
N ASP A 100 4.70 -3.74 15.37
CA ASP A 100 5.33 -3.77 16.70
C ASP A 100 4.30 -3.78 17.85
N ASP A 101 3.09 -3.28 17.60
CA ASP A 101 1.96 -3.46 18.51
C ASP A 101 1.44 -4.91 18.48
N ASN A 102 1.89 -5.71 19.44
CA ASN A 102 1.60 -7.14 19.58
C ASN A 102 0.08 -7.49 19.67
N HIS A 103 -0.81 -6.51 19.81
CA HIS A 103 -2.26 -6.73 19.82
C HIS A 103 -2.98 -6.15 18.61
N TYR A 104 -2.24 -5.61 17.63
CA TYR A 104 -2.82 -4.91 16.50
C TYR A 104 -3.73 -5.83 15.66
N PHE A 105 -3.24 -7.03 15.36
CA PHE A 105 -3.99 -8.01 14.58
C PHE A 105 -4.67 -9.03 15.51
N SER A 106 -6.00 -9.03 15.53
CA SER A 106 -6.76 -10.00 16.32
C SER A 106 -7.15 -11.27 15.55
N ASN A 107 -7.16 -11.21 14.21
CA ASN A 107 -7.67 -12.29 13.35
C ASN A 107 -6.63 -12.80 12.34
N LEU A 108 -5.37 -12.39 12.45
CA LEU A 108 -4.34 -12.74 11.49
C LEU A 108 -3.95 -14.21 11.66
N GLU A 109 -4.09 -14.98 10.59
CA GLU A 109 -3.81 -16.41 10.52
C GLU A 109 -2.46 -16.68 9.85
N GLU A 110 -2.10 -15.86 8.85
CA GLU A 110 -0.84 -15.99 8.12
C GLU A 110 -0.16 -14.65 7.91
N ILE A 111 1.15 -14.62 8.18
CA ILE A 111 2.03 -13.50 7.86
C ILE A 111 3.22 -14.01 7.06
N GLY A 112 3.42 -13.40 5.89
CA GLY A 112 4.50 -13.74 4.99
C GLY A 112 5.38 -12.53 4.70
N ILE A 113 6.66 -12.63 5.05
CA ILE A 113 7.65 -11.58 4.78
C ILE A 113 8.71 -12.16 3.86
N VAL A 114 8.83 -11.60 2.65
CA VAL A 114 9.74 -12.12 1.61
C VAL A 114 10.69 -11.02 1.14
N ASN A 115 11.99 -11.30 1.11
CA ASN A 115 13.03 -10.35 0.68
C ASN A 115 13.07 -9.04 1.51
N TRP A 116 12.86 -9.12 2.82
CA TRP A 116 12.97 -7.98 3.74
C TRP A 116 14.41 -7.54 3.94
N GLY A 117 14.65 -6.22 3.91
CA GLY A 117 15.98 -5.63 4.15
C GLY A 117 17.02 -6.06 3.12
N THR A 118 16.59 -6.47 1.93
CA THR A 118 17.53 -6.94 0.90
C THR A 118 18.31 -5.76 0.31
N CYS A 119 19.60 -5.68 0.66
CA CYS A 119 20.59 -4.92 -0.08
C CYS A 119 20.76 -5.56 -1.47
N VAL A 120 20.50 -4.80 -2.53
CA VAL A 120 20.95 -5.10 -3.90
C VAL A 120 22.33 -4.53 -4.14
#